data_AF-A0A6A6UBR4-F1
#
_entry.id   AF-A0A6A6UBR4-F1
#
_cell.length_a   1.000
_cell.length_b   1.000
_cell.length_c   1.000
_cell.angle_alpha   90.00
_cell.angle_beta   90.00
_cell.angle_gamma   90.00
#
_symmetry.space_group_name_H-M   'P 1'
#
loop_
_entity.id
_entity.type
_entity.pdbx_description
1 polymer ?
#
loop_
_entity_poly.entity_id
_entity_poly.type
_entity_poly.pdbx_seq_one_letter_code
_entity_poly.pdbx_strand_id
1 'polypeptide(L)'
;MNLSAGDIPPVKDLTIENITENVLAINSRCPNPRMKYLFERLTTHLHDFARETRLSTSEWEQSIKFLTKVGQICTDVRQEFILLSDILGLSLLVDSIDHPKPPASTEGTVLGPFHTHEAELLHHGDSISQDPDGEPCLVICTVKDTSAKPVPGVKIDVWEADSKGLYDVQRADHKVSDGRAVLESDEKGHFHFKATVPVPYPIPSDGPVGDLLRKLYRHPYRPSHMHFMFEKTGYDHLITALYLRGDPYESSDAVFGVKESLVVDLKTVSDVEGLSAKYGVSPSTRLLRYDFVLVSDHETAVLRQKEAEKEIAKQNRHMKIVNGLPIPDVD
;
A
#
# COMPACT_ATOMS: atom_id res chain seq x y z
N MET A 1 -35.00 -0.48 3.74
CA MET A 1 -36.23 -1.22 3.40
C MET A 1 -36.34 -2.41 4.35
N ASN A 2 -37.42 -2.53 5.11
CA ASN A 2 -37.68 -3.75 5.88
C ASN A 2 -38.18 -4.81 4.89
N LEU A 3 -37.41 -5.88 4.70
CA LEU A 3 -37.79 -6.98 3.83
C LEU A 3 -38.91 -7.80 4.49
N SER A 4 -39.97 -8.11 3.73
CA SER A 4 -41.05 -8.98 4.21
C SER A 4 -40.61 -10.46 4.17
N ALA A 5 -41.12 -11.28 5.08
CA ALA A 5 -40.77 -12.70 5.17
C ALA A 5 -41.19 -13.52 3.93
N GLY A 6 -42.15 -13.03 3.14
CA GLY A 6 -42.65 -13.70 1.93
C GLY A 6 -41.67 -13.65 0.74
N ASP A 7 -40.68 -12.76 0.80
CA ASP A 7 -39.75 -12.54 -0.31
C ASP A 7 -38.37 -13.21 -0.10
N ILE A 8 -38.20 -13.96 0.99
CA ILE A 8 -36.95 -14.64 1.34
C ILE A 8 -36.97 -16.07 0.76
N PRO A 9 -35.95 -16.50 0.00
CA PRO A 9 -35.87 -17.88 -0.48
C PRO A 9 -35.97 -18.88 0.70
N PRO A 10 -36.72 -19.98 0.54
CA PRO A 10 -36.83 -20.99 1.59
C PRO A 10 -35.47 -21.68 1.80
N VAL A 11 -34.95 -21.64 3.03
CA VAL A 11 -33.71 -22.30 3.43
C VAL A 11 -34.00 -23.25 4.59
N LYS A 12 -33.82 -24.56 4.38
CA LYS A 12 -34.06 -25.64 5.37
C LYS A 12 -33.07 -26.80 5.15
N ASP A 13 -32.94 -27.67 6.16
CA ASP A 13 -32.16 -28.91 6.09
C ASP A 13 -30.70 -28.68 5.62
N LEU A 14 -30.03 -27.77 6.31
CA LEU A 14 -28.67 -27.32 5.97
C LEU A 14 -27.65 -28.44 6.21
N THR A 15 -26.82 -28.70 5.20
CA THR A 15 -25.71 -29.66 5.21
C THR A 15 -24.40 -28.98 4.82
N ILE A 16 -23.28 -29.69 4.96
CA ILE A 16 -21.96 -29.21 4.53
C ILE A 16 -21.95 -28.93 3.03
N GLU A 17 -22.71 -29.70 2.25
CA GLU A 17 -22.77 -29.63 0.79
C GLU A 17 -23.62 -28.46 0.30
N ASN A 18 -24.75 -28.16 0.98
CA ASN A 18 -25.74 -27.20 0.48
C ASN A 18 -25.68 -25.82 1.13
N ILE A 19 -24.95 -25.63 2.25
CA ILE A 19 -24.96 -24.37 3.01
C ILE A 19 -24.50 -23.17 2.18
N THR A 20 -23.48 -23.35 1.33
CA THR A 20 -22.98 -22.27 0.47
C THR A 20 -24.07 -21.77 -0.47
N GLU A 21 -24.71 -22.66 -1.22
CA GLU A 21 -25.77 -22.31 -2.17
C GLU A 21 -26.94 -21.58 -1.48
N ASN A 22 -27.30 -22.01 -0.27
CA ASN A 22 -28.36 -21.37 0.51
C ASN A 22 -28.00 -19.95 0.97
N VAL A 23 -26.76 -19.73 1.42
CA VAL A 23 -26.29 -18.38 1.79
C VAL A 23 -26.26 -17.47 0.56
N LEU A 24 -25.80 -17.98 -0.58
CA LEU A 24 -25.82 -17.24 -1.85
C LEU A 24 -27.24 -16.88 -2.29
N ALA A 25 -28.19 -17.81 -2.16
CA ALA A 25 -29.59 -17.57 -2.48
C ALA A 25 -30.19 -16.45 -1.62
N ILE A 26 -29.94 -16.44 -0.30
CA ILE A 26 -30.38 -15.36 0.59
C ILE A 26 -29.77 -14.01 0.17
N ASN A 27 -28.46 -13.99 -0.08
CA ASN A 27 -27.72 -12.75 -0.42
C ASN A 27 -28.05 -12.23 -1.84
N SER A 28 -28.67 -13.06 -2.70
CA SER A 28 -28.94 -12.74 -4.09
C SER A 28 -29.89 -11.55 -4.31
N ARG A 29 -30.58 -11.11 -3.26
CA ARG A 29 -31.51 -9.98 -3.25
C ARG A 29 -30.83 -8.61 -3.17
N CYS A 30 -29.50 -8.56 -3.00
CA CYS A 30 -28.76 -7.31 -3.02
C CYS A 30 -28.96 -6.61 -4.39
N PRO A 31 -29.56 -5.41 -4.45
CA PRO A 31 -29.82 -4.72 -5.71
C PRO A 31 -28.54 -4.17 -6.36
N ASN A 32 -27.45 -4.06 -5.59
CA ASN A 32 -26.15 -3.67 -6.11
C ASN A 32 -25.44 -4.92 -6.70
N PRO A 33 -25.31 -5.03 -8.03
CA PRO A 33 -24.76 -6.22 -8.67
C PRO A 33 -23.28 -6.44 -8.32
N ARG A 34 -22.51 -5.37 -8.09
CA ARG A 34 -21.11 -5.47 -7.68
C ARG A 34 -20.99 -6.02 -6.26
N MET A 35 -21.78 -5.49 -5.33
CA MET A 35 -21.79 -5.98 -3.95
C MET A 35 -22.26 -7.45 -3.89
N LYS A 36 -23.31 -7.79 -4.63
CA LYS A 36 -23.78 -9.18 -4.78
C LYS A 36 -22.65 -10.10 -5.23
N TYR A 37 -21.95 -9.73 -6.31
CA TYR A 37 -20.84 -10.52 -6.83
C TYR A 37 -19.68 -10.67 -5.82
N LEU A 38 -19.28 -9.59 -5.15
CA LEU A 38 -18.21 -9.62 -4.15
C LEU A 38 -18.55 -10.56 -2.99
N PHE A 39 -19.77 -10.45 -2.43
CA PHE A 39 -20.19 -11.32 -1.33
C PHE A 39 -20.44 -12.76 -1.77
N GLU A 40 -20.84 -12.98 -3.02
CA GLU A 40 -20.92 -14.33 -3.59
C GLU A 40 -19.54 -14.99 -3.58
N ARG A 41 -18.53 -14.34 -4.18
CA ARG A 41 -17.17 -14.87 -4.22
C ARG A 41 -16.55 -15.02 -2.84
N LEU A 42 -16.71 -14.02 -1.96
CA LEU A 42 -16.21 -14.08 -0.59
C LEU A 42 -16.79 -15.26 0.18
N THR A 43 -18.12 -15.45 0.12
CA THR A 43 -18.79 -16.57 0.81
C THR A 43 -18.31 -17.91 0.27
N THR A 44 -18.21 -18.05 -1.06
CA THR A 44 -17.69 -19.27 -1.69
C THR A 44 -16.28 -19.58 -1.23
N HIS A 45 -15.34 -18.64 -1.34
CA HIS A 45 -13.94 -18.86 -0.95
C HIS A 45 -13.79 -19.15 0.56
N LEU A 46 -14.57 -18.48 1.42
CA LEU A 46 -14.55 -18.72 2.85
C LEU A 46 -15.07 -20.12 3.22
N HIS A 47 -16.19 -20.55 2.62
CA HIS A 47 -16.74 -21.89 2.85
C HIS A 47 -15.84 -22.98 2.26
N ASP A 48 -15.25 -22.75 1.10
CA ASP A 48 -14.31 -23.69 0.47
C ASP A 48 -13.06 -23.87 1.33
N PHE A 49 -12.48 -22.79 1.85
CA PHE A 49 -11.38 -22.85 2.82
C PHE A 49 -11.75 -23.69 4.04
N ALA A 50 -12.94 -23.48 4.62
CA ALA A 50 -13.39 -24.23 5.79
C ALA A 50 -13.57 -25.74 5.47
N ARG A 51 -14.11 -26.07 4.29
CA ARG A 51 -14.28 -27.46 3.84
C ARG A 51 -12.96 -28.14 3.54
N GLU A 52 -12.08 -27.46 2.81
CA GLU A 52 -10.75 -27.95 2.40
C GLU A 52 -9.90 -28.28 3.62
N THR A 53 -9.87 -27.38 4.60
CA THR A 53 -9.06 -27.54 5.82
C THR A 53 -9.72 -28.39 6.89
N ARG A 54 -11.01 -28.71 6.74
CA ARG A 54 -11.85 -29.35 7.78
C ARG A 54 -11.81 -28.55 9.08
N LEU A 55 -11.97 -27.24 8.97
CA LEU A 55 -11.84 -26.29 10.07
C LEU A 55 -12.67 -26.72 11.28
N SER A 56 -12.00 -26.97 12.41
CA SER A 56 -12.66 -27.39 13.64
C SER A 56 -13.30 -26.22 14.38
N THR A 57 -14.26 -26.51 15.25
CA THR A 57 -14.87 -25.49 16.13
C THR A 57 -13.83 -24.77 16.98
N SER A 58 -12.82 -25.49 17.48
CA SER A 58 -11.75 -24.90 18.30
C SER A 58 -10.88 -23.93 17.52
N GLU A 59 -10.51 -24.26 16.28
CA GLU A 59 -9.75 -23.36 15.40
C GLU A 59 -10.60 -22.15 15.02
N TRP A 60 -11.86 -22.36 14.65
CA TRP A 60 -12.80 -21.28 14.35
C TRP A 60 -12.96 -20.31 15.54
N GLU A 61 -13.19 -20.82 16.76
CA GLU A 61 -13.29 -19.99 17.96
C GLU A 61 -12.01 -19.17 18.22
N GLN A 62 -10.83 -19.76 17.97
CA GLN A 62 -9.56 -19.05 18.08
C GLN A 62 -9.43 -17.94 17.04
N SER A 63 -9.84 -18.19 15.79
CA SER A 63 -9.87 -17.16 14.73
C SER A 63 -10.82 -16.02 15.08
N ILE A 64 -12.01 -16.30 15.63
CA ILE A 64 -12.94 -15.27 16.08
C ILE A 64 -12.33 -14.43 17.20
N LYS A 65 -11.69 -15.06 18.19
CA LYS A 65 -10.98 -14.34 19.27
C LYS A 65 -9.83 -13.48 18.72
N PHE A 66 -9.09 -13.98 17.75
CA PHE A 66 -8.03 -13.24 17.08
C PHE A 66 -8.57 -11.99 16.38
N LEU A 67 -9.57 -12.13 15.50
CA LEU A 67 -10.18 -11.00 14.77
C LEU A 67 -10.84 -10.00 15.72
N THR A 68 -11.43 -10.47 16.82
CA THR A 68 -11.97 -9.60 17.88
C THR A 68 -10.86 -8.73 18.50
N LYS A 69 -9.72 -9.33 18.85
CA LYS A 69 -8.56 -8.58 19.37
C LYS A 69 -7.98 -7.59 18.37
N VAL A 70 -7.93 -7.97 17.08
CA VAL A 70 -7.51 -7.06 16.00
C VAL A 70 -8.40 -5.82 15.98
N GLY A 71 -9.73 -5.98 16.03
CA GLY A 71 -10.64 -4.84 16.09
C GLY A 71 -10.51 -4.01 17.38
N GLN A 72 -10.31 -4.66 18.54
CA GLN A 72 -10.26 -3.97 19.83
C GLN A 72 -9.01 -3.10 20.04
N ILE A 73 -7.91 -3.38 19.35
CA ILE A 73 -6.68 -2.59 19.47
C ILE A 73 -6.58 -1.45 18.43
N CYS A 74 -7.50 -1.41 17.46
CA CYS A 74 -7.57 -0.31 16.51
C CYS A 74 -7.95 1.01 17.23
N THR A 75 -7.29 2.10 16.84
CA THR A 75 -7.54 3.48 17.26
C THR A 75 -7.43 4.42 16.05
N ASP A 76 -7.63 5.72 16.25
CA ASP A 76 -7.47 6.72 15.17
C ASP A 76 -6.04 6.78 14.60
N VAL A 77 -5.04 6.34 15.38
CA VAL A 77 -3.62 6.31 14.99
C VAL A 77 -3.04 4.89 14.83
N ARG A 78 -3.86 3.85 15.06
CA ARG A 78 -3.46 2.45 14.91
C ARG A 78 -4.54 1.67 14.16
N GLN A 79 -4.21 1.17 12.98
CA GLN A 79 -5.12 0.34 12.17
C GLN A 79 -4.61 -1.10 12.06
N GLU A 80 -4.88 -1.92 13.07
CA GLU A 80 -4.43 -3.32 13.13
C GLU A 80 -5.06 -4.19 12.04
N PHE A 81 -6.26 -3.86 11.54
CA PHE A 81 -6.86 -4.53 10.38
C PHE A 81 -6.11 -4.23 9.07
N ILE A 82 -5.61 -3.00 8.90
CA ILE A 82 -4.74 -2.67 7.76
C ILE A 82 -3.42 -3.43 7.91
N LEU A 83 -2.84 -3.46 9.11
CA LEU A 83 -1.61 -4.21 9.34
C LEU A 83 -1.78 -5.72 9.09
N LEU A 84 -2.94 -6.30 9.45
CA LEU A 84 -3.29 -7.68 9.13
C LEU A 84 -3.38 -7.89 7.61
N SER A 85 -3.98 -6.95 6.88
CA SER A 85 -4.02 -6.97 5.41
C SER A 85 -2.61 -6.92 4.82
N ASP A 86 -1.73 -6.06 5.35
CA ASP A 86 -0.36 -5.87 4.92
C ASP A 86 0.47 -7.16 5.09
N ILE A 87 0.44 -7.77 6.28
CA ILE A 87 1.23 -8.98 6.55
C ILE A 87 0.66 -10.24 5.86
N LEU A 88 -0.55 -10.17 5.32
CA LEU A 88 -1.14 -11.22 4.46
C LEU A 88 -0.94 -10.91 2.97
N GLY A 89 -0.29 -9.79 2.62
CA GLY A 89 -0.04 -9.37 1.24
C GLY A 89 -1.26 -8.83 0.48
N LEU A 90 -2.40 -8.68 1.16
CA LEU A 90 -3.65 -8.25 0.52
C LEU A 90 -3.58 -6.78 0.09
N SER A 91 -2.98 -5.91 0.91
CA SER A 91 -2.89 -4.47 0.61
C SER A 91 -2.12 -4.22 -0.70
N LEU A 92 -0.97 -4.87 -0.87
CA LEU A 92 -0.18 -4.76 -2.10
C LEU A 92 -0.90 -5.37 -3.30
N LEU A 93 -1.61 -6.48 -3.11
CA LEU A 93 -2.38 -7.11 -4.17
C LEU A 93 -3.50 -6.18 -4.66
N VAL A 94 -4.23 -5.54 -3.74
CA VAL A 94 -5.30 -4.57 -4.08
C VAL A 94 -4.72 -3.37 -4.82
N ASP A 95 -3.63 -2.78 -4.33
CA ASP A 95 -2.92 -1.68 -5.00
C ASP A 95 -2.54 -2.06 -6.45
N SER A 96 -1.94 -3.24 -6.63
CA SER A 96 -1.51 -3.70 -7.95
C SER A 96 -2.67 -3.95 -8.92
N ILE A 97 -3.85 -4.31 -8.41
CA ILE A 97 -5.07 -4.50 -9.22
C ILE A 97 -5.70 -3.15 -9.58
N ASP A 98 -5.73 -2.20 -8.65
CA ASP A 98 -6.41 -0.91 -8.85
C ASP A 98 -5.56 0.08 -9.68
N HIS A 99 -4.23 0.02 -9.50
CA HIS A 99 -3.23 0.89 -10.12
C HIS A 99 -2.18 0.10 -10.94
N PRO A 100 -2.58 -0.69 -11.95
CA PRO A 100 -1.64 -1.45 -12.75
C PRO A 100 -0.69 -0.50 -13.49
N LYS A 101 0.59 -0.88 -13.57
CA LYS A 101 1.65 -0.03 -14.12
C LYS A 101 2.18 -0.60 -15.44
N PRO A 102 2.23 0.17 -16.54
CA PRO A 102 2.90 -0.27 -17.77
C PRO A 102 4.41 -0.44 -17.54
N PRO A 103 5.09 -1.26 -18.36
CA PRO A 103 6.54 -1.43 -18.25
C PRO A 103 7.29 -0.10 -18.25
N ALA A 104 8.35 -0.01 -17.45
CA ALA A 104 9.19 1.19 -17.28
C ALA A 104 8.50 2.41 -16.63
N SER A 105 7.27 2.29 -16.13
CA SER A 105 6.71 3.26 -15.18
C SER A 105 7.08 2.91 -13.73
N THR A 106 7.01 3.89 -12.81
CA THR A 106 7.31 3.62 -11.41
C THR A 106 6.22 2.76 -10.79
N GLU A 107 6.63 1.69 -10.11
CA GLU A 107 5.72 0.77 -9.46
C GLU A 107 5.15 1.36 -8.15
N GLY A 108 3.86 1.06 -7.91
CA GLY A 108 3.24 1.33 -6.62
C GLY A 108 3.66 0.34 -5.54
N THR A 109 3.55 0.74 -4.27
CA THR A 109 3.67 -0.15 -3.10
C THR A 109 2.75 0.32 -1.97
N VAL A 110 2.74 -0.42 -0.86
CA VAL A 110 1.86 -0.14 0.28
C VAL A 110 2.09 1.26 0.86
N LEU A 111 0.99 1.98 1.12
CA LEU A 111 0.99 3.28 1.82
C LEU A 111 1.58 3.17 3.23
N GLY A 112 1.26 2.07 3.92
CA GLY A 112 1.54 1.92 5.34
C GLY A 112 0.65 2.82 6.21
N PRO A 113 0.73 2.69 7.55
CA PRO A 113 -0.22 3.32 8.46
C PRO A 113 0.18 4.72 8.94
N PHE A 114 1.29 5.29 8.45
CA PHE A 114 1.92 6.49 9.05
C PHE A 114 1.85 7.77 8.20
N HIS A 115 1.20 7.72 7.03
CA HIS A 115 0.87 8.94 6.27
C HIS A 115 -0.16 9.78 7.05
N THR A 116 0.01 11.09 7.06
CA THR A 116 -0.95 12.04 7.65
C THR A 116 -1.08 13.27 6.76
N HIS A 117 -2.11 14.07 7.00
CA HIS A 117 -2.36 15.31 6.26
C HIS A 117 -1.73 16.54 6.93
N GLU A 118 -0.84 16.31 7.92
CA GLU A 118 -0.23 17.35 8.76
C GLU A 118 1.15 17.79 8.23
N ALA A 119 1.61 17.24 7.10
CA ALA A 119 2.90 17.57 6.52
C ALA A 119 2.92 19.03 6.00
N GLU A 120 4.02 19.74 6.30
CA GLU A 120 4.21 21.12 5.86
C GLU A 120 4.67 21.19 4.39
N LEU A 121 4.26 22.25 3.69
CA LEU A 121 4.78 22.57 2.37
C LEU A 121 6.20 23.14 2.50
N LEU A 122 7.18 22.49 1.89
CA LEU A 122 8.58 22.90 1.90
C LEU A 122 9.06 23.41 0.54
N HIS A 123 10.07 24.28 0.59
CA HIS A 123 10.81 24.67 -0.60
C HIS A 123 11.88 23.64 -0.93
N HIS A 124 12.30 23.65 -2.18
CA HIS A 124 13.39 22.81 -2.66
C HIS A 124 14.68 23.06 -1.86
N GLY A 125 15.26 21.99 -1.32
CA GLY A 125 16.50 22.02 -0.54
C GLY A 125 16.32 22.18 0.97
N ASP A 126 15.10 22.39 1.45
CA ASP A 126 14.77 22.38 2.88
C ASP A 126 14.93 20.96 3.48
N SER A 127 15.05 20.88 4.80
CA SER A 127 15.14 19.61 5.53
C SER A 127 13.76 19.13 5.96
N ILE A 128 13.45 17.87 5.68
CA ILE A 128 12.23 17.21 6.16
C ILE A 128 12.38 16.65 7.57
N SER A 129 13.63 16.54 8.07
CA SER A 129 13.97 15.92 9.36
C SER A 129 14.74 16.90 10.24
N GLN A 130 14.44 16.85 11.55
CA GLN A 130 15.13 17.52 12.64
C GLN A 130 15.89 16.54 13.55
N ASP A 131 16.00 15.27 13.16
CA ASP A 131 16.68 14.24 13.95
C ASP A 131 18.21 14.50 14.01
N PRO A 132 18.77 14.83 15.19
CA PRO A 132 20.18 15.13 15.33
C PRO A 132 21.08 13.89 15.20
N ASP A 133 20.52 12.69 15.36
CA ASP A 133 21.25 11.42 15.34
C ASP A 133 21.23 10.78 13.93
N GLY A 134 20.43 11.31 13.00
CA GLY A 134 20.29 10.77 11.66
C GLY A 134 21.46 11.11 10.74
N GLU A 135 21.91 10.13 9.96
CA GLU A 135 22.94 10.36 8.95
C GLU A 135 22.38 11.27 7.84
N PRO A 136 23.02 12.41 7.51
CA PRO A 136 22.48 13.34 6.52
C PRO A 136 22.37 12.74 5.11
N CYS A 137 21.21 12.92 4.48
CA CYS A 137 20.92 12.50 3.12
C CYS A 137 20.42 13.68 2.27
N LEU A 138 20.95 13.81 1.05
CA LEU A 138 20.41 14.69 0.01
C LEU A 138 19.61 13.82 -0.96
N VAL A 139 18.34 14.16 -1.14
CA VAL A 139 17.43 13.48 -2.08
C VAL A 139 17.23 14.38 -3.30
N ILE A 140 17.55 13.87 -4.50
CA ILE A 140 17.35 14.60 -5.77
C ILE A 140 16.59 13.71 -6.73
N CYS A 141 15.39 14.13 -7.09
CA CYS A 141 14.50 13.33 -7.92
C CYS A 141 13.96 14.12 -9.11
N THR A 142 13.46 13.38 -10.10
CA THR A 142 12.69 13.92 -11.22
C THR A 142 11.35 13.23 -11.32
N VAL A 143 10.37 13.90 -11.94
CA VAL A 143 9.08 13.34 -12.33
C VAL A 143 8.89 13.54 -13.83
N LYS A 144 8.66 12.45 -14.54
CA LYS A 144 8.34 12.44 -15.97
C LYS A 144 7.12 11.56 -16.25
N ASP A 145 6.53 11.70 -17.43
CA ASP A 145 5.49 10.80 -17.92
C ASP A 145 6.07 9.59 -18.66
N THR A 146 5.21 8.67 -19.10
CA THR A 146 5.56 7.49 -19.90
C THR A 146 6.17 7.82 -21.28
N SER A 147 6.03 9.07 -21.73
CA SER A 147 6.67 9.63 -22.94
C SER A 147 7.99 10.37 -22.65
N ALA A 148 8.51 10.23 -21.43
CA ALA A 148 9.72 10.87 -20.93
C ALA A 148 9.67 12.41 -20.90
N LYS A 149 8.47 13.02 -20.91
CA LYS A 149 8.32 14.46 -20.75
C LYS A 149 8.28 14.80 -19.25
N PRO A 150 8.95 15.88 -18.82
CA PRO A 150 8.82 16.36 -17.45
C PRO A 150 7.38 16.68 -17.07
N VAL A 151 7.00 16.38 -15.82
CA VAL A 151 5.68 16.71 -15.28
C VAL A 151 5.83 17.78 -14.19
N PRO A 152 5.52 19.05 -14.48
CA PRO A 152 5.61 20.13 -13.52
C PRO A 152 4.37 20.22 -12.62
N GLY A 153 4.53 20.82 -11.45
CA GLY A 153 3.43 21.11 -10.54
C GLY A 153 2.78 19.85 -9.97
N VAL A 154 3.54 18.77 -9.79
CA VAL A 154 3.10 17.54 -9.11
C VAL A 154 3.26 17.74 -7.63
N LYS A 155 2.20 17.50 -6.85
CA LYS A 155 2.27 17.49 -5.39
C LYS A 155 2.90 16.19 -4.93
N ILE A 156 3.91 16.28 -4.09
CA ILE A 156 4.75 15.16 -3.66
C ILE A 156 4.80 15.14 -2.14
N ASP A 157 4.04 14.25 -1.53
CA ASP A 157 4.17 13.96 -0.11
C ASP A 157 5.34 12.99 0.08
N VAL A 158 6.23 13.31 1.02
CA VAL A 158 7.34 12.45 1.44
C VAL A 158 7.26 12.22 2.93
N TRP A 159 7.55 10.98 3.37
CA TRP A 159 7.67 10.67 4.79
C TRP A 159 8.65 9.52 5.04
N GLU A 160 9.33 9.56 6.18
CA GLU A 160 10.30 8.56 6.62
C GLU A 160 10.29 8.40 8.14
N ALA A 161 10.87 7.29 8.61
CA ALA A 161 11.15 7.10 10.03
C ALA A 161 12.46 7.82 10.41
N ASP A 162 12.58 8.18 11.68
CA ASP A 162 13.82 8.72 12.26
C ASP A 162 14.94 7.65 12.35
N SER A 163 16.12 8.04 12.83
CA SER A 163 17.28 7.15 13.06
C SER A 163 17.02 6.00 14.05
N LYS A 164 15.90 6.04 14.79
CA LYS A 164 15.46 5.01 15.74
C LYS A 164 14.35 4.13 15.16
N GLY A 165 13.95 4.37 13.91
CA GLY A 165 12.91 3.61 13.23
C GLY A 165 11.48 3.99 13.67
N LEU A 166 11.28 5.22 14.14
CA LEU A 166 9.97 5.74 14.54
C LEU A 166 9.52 6.89 13.64
N TYR A 167 8.27 6.84 13.19
CA TYR A 167 7.60 8.02 12.65
C TYR A 167 7.20 8.97 13.78
N ASP A 168 7.19 10.27 13.51
CA ASP A 168 6.74 11.32 14.44
C ASP A 168 5.39 11.01 15.11
N VAL A 169 4.41 10.51 14.37
CA VAL A 169 3.07 10.13 14.88
C VAL A 169 3.06 9.01 15.92
N GLN A 170 4.17 8.26 16.02
CA GLN A 170 4.34 7.22 17.02
C GLN A 170 4.91 7.78 18.33
N ARG A 171 5.39 9.03 18.35
CA ARG A 171 5.95 9.67 19.53
C ARG A 171 4.82 10.21 20.42
N ALA A 172 4.91 9.95 21.72
CA ALA A 172 3.90 10.37 22.69
C ALA A 172 3.79 11.91 22.84
N ASP A 173 4.84 12.64 22.47
CA ASP A 173 4.96 14.09 22.52
C ASP A 173 4.86 14.75 21.14
N HIS A 174 4.22 14.08 20.16
CA HIS A 174 4.00 14.62 18.82
C HIS A 174 3.32 16.01 18.89
N LYS A 175 4.13 17.05 18.66
CA LYS A 175 3.73 18.47 18.65
C LYS A 175 4.12 19.18 17.36
N VAL A 176 5.12 18.65 16.67
CA VAL A 176 5.69 19.19 15.44
C VAL A 176 5.89 17.99 14.52
N SER A 177 5.45 18.12 13.27
CA SER A 177 5.70 17.14 12.22
C SER A 177 7.19 17.01 11.95
N ASP A 178 7.70 15.79 11.83
CA ASP A 178 9.11 15.51 11.61
C ASP A 178 9.28 14.28 10.71
N GLY A 179 10.29 14.30 9.85
CA GLY A 179 10.49 13.27 8.83
C GLY A 179 9.41 13.27 7.75
N ARG A 180 8.69 14.39 7.53
CA ARG A 180 7.63 14.50 6.51
C ARG A 180 7.55 15.88 5.89
N ALA A 181 7.16 15.95 4.61
CA ALA A 181 6.93 17.20 3.89
C ALA A 181 6.02 17.01 2.67
N VAL A 182 5.45 18.10 2.19
CA VAL A 182 4.87 18.22 0.85
C VAL A 182 5.80 19.10 0.01
N LEU A 183 6.13 18.67 -1.20
CA LEU A 183 6.88 19.43 -2.19
C LEU A 183 6.08 19.53 -3.50
N GLU A 184 6.53 20.40 -4.39
CA GLU A 184 6.01 20.52 -5.75
C GLU A 184 7.14 20.38 -6.78
N SER A 185 6.93 19.61 -7.86
CA SER A 185 7.91 19.49 -8.95
C SER A 185 8.02 20.79 -9.77
N ASP A 186 9.25 21.17 -10.15
CA ASP A 186 9.48 22.38 -10.96
C ASP A 186 9.11 22.19 -12.45
N GLU A 187 9.33 23.24 -13.27
CA GLU A 187 9.09 23.24 -14.72
C GLU A 187 9.79 22.12 -15.50
N LYS A 188 10.84 21.53 -14.93
CA LYS A 188 11.60 20.41 -15.49
C LYS A 188 11.33 19.10 -14.74
N GLY A 189 10.30 19.07 -13.91
CA GLY A 189 9.91 17.92 -13.11
C GLY A 189 10.86 17.64 -11.95
N HIS A 190 11.81 18.52 -11.63
CA HIS A 190 12.74 18.30 -10.54
C HIS A 190 12.11 18.59 -9.19
N PHE A 191 12.56 17.85 -8.17
CA PHE A 191 12.37 18.21 -6.77
C PHE A 191 13.54 17.66 -5.96
N HIS A 192 13.89 18.36 -4.87
CA HIS A 192 14.96 17.93 -3.98
C HIS A 192 14.77 18.47 -2.57
N PHE A 193 15.29 17.74 -1.60
CA PHE A 193 15.20 18.05 -0.18
C PHE A 193 16.32 17.36 0.59
N LYS A 194 16.53 17.78 1.83
CA LYS A 194 17.43 17.15 2.78
C LYS A 194 16.61 16.27 3.71
N ALA A 195 17.17 15.13 4.05
CA ALA A 195 16.55 14.08 4.82
C ALA A 195 17.61 13.39 5.68
N THR A 196 17.20 12.33 6.37
CA THR A 196 18.14 11.39 6.99
C THR A 196 18.23 10.11 6.14
N VAL A 197 19.27 9.31 6.34
CA VAL A 197 19.32 7.97 5.73
C VAL A 197 18.31 7.09 6.45
N PRO A 198 17.33 6.50 5.75
CA PRO A 198 16.37 5.60 6.39
C PRO A 198 17.06 4.41 7.04
N VAL A 199 16.49 3.94 8.15
CA VAL A 199 16.94 2.73 8.87
C VAL A 199 15.85 1.65 8.83
N PRO A 200 16.18 0.35 8.96
CA PRO A 200 15.16 -0.68 9.03
C PRO A 200 14.45 -0.60 10.38
N TYR A 201 13.15 -0.88 10.39
CA TYR A 201 12.34 -0.78 11.59
C TYR A 201 11.26 -1.86 11.66
N PRO A 202 10.86 -2.30 12.86
CA PRO A 202 9.76 -3.24 13.02
C PRO A 202 8.40 -2.55 12.86
N ILE A 203 7.46 -3.19 12.17
CA ILE A 203 6.04 -2.81 12.30
C ILE A 203 5.55 -3.01 13.75
N PRO A 204 4.46 -2.33 14.18
CA PRO A 204 3.86 -2.59 15.48
C PRO A 204 3.63 -4.10 15.71
N SER A 205 4.24 -4.64 16.77
CA SER A 205 4.28 -6.10 17.03
C SER A 205 3.91 -6.48 18.47
N ASP A 206 3.39 -5.52 19.21
CA ASP A 206 2.79 -5.64 20.54
C ASP A 206 1.32 -6.14 20.50
N GLY A 207 0.71 -6.16 19.30
CA GLY A 207 -0.67 -6.56 19.06
C GLY A 207 -0.86 -8.00 18.58
N PRO A 208 -2.11 -8.40 18.27
CA PRO A 208 -2.44 -9.71 17.72
C PRO A 208 -1.70 -10.00 16.41
N VAL A 209 -1.45 -9.02 15.53
CA VAL A 209 -0.66 -9.25 14.32
C VAL A 209 0.77 -9.66 14.66
N GLY A 210 1.39 -9.02 15.65
CA GLY A 210 2.69 -9.41 16.17
C GLY A 210 2.70 -10.83 16.74
N ASP A 211 1.65 -11.23 17.48
CA ASP A 211 1.48 -12.61 17.95
C ASP A 211 1.41 -13.61 16.79
N LEU A 212 0.68 -13.26 15.73
CA LEU A 212 0.55 -14.10 14.54
C LEU A 212 1.90 -14.28 13.84
N LEU A 213 2.66 -13.19 13.63
CA LEU A 213 3.99 -13.26 13.04
C LEU A 213 4.92 -14.17 13.85
N ARG A 214 4.93 -14.05 15.18
CA ARG A 214 5.71 -14.94 16.06
C ARG A 214 5.33 -16.41 15.88
N LYS A 215 4.02 -16.72 15.83
CA LYS A 215 3.53 -18.10 15.62
C LYS A 215 3.89 -18.65 14.24
N LEU A 216 4.00 -17.79 13.24
CA LEU A 216 4.42 -18.13 11.88
C LEU A 216 5.95 -18.07 11.68
N TYR A 217 6.73 -17.84 12.75
CA TYR A 217 8.19 -17.68 12.69
C TYR A 217 8.65 -16.57 11.72
N ARG A 218 7.89 -15.47 11.66
CA ARG A 218 8.20 -14.28 10.84
C ARG A 218 8.72 -13.14 11.71
N HIS A 219 9.67 -12.37 11.18
CA HIS A 219 10.11 -11.12 11.80
C HIS A 219 9.17 -9.96 11.44
N PRO A 220 9.10 -8.90 12.27
CA PRO A 220 8.28 -7.72 11.99
C PRO A 220 9.01 -6.62 11.19
N TYR A 221 10.29 -6.81 10.87
CA TYR A 221 11.08 -5.75 10.22
C TYR A 221 10.67 -5.47 8.78
N ARG A 222 10.67 -4.17 8.47
CA ARG A 222 10.71 -3.61 7.13
C ARG A 222 12.13 -3.12 6.84
N PRO A 223 12.61 -3.24 5.59
CA PRO A 223 13.90 -2.68 5.19
C PRO A 223 13.89 -1.15 5.24
N SER A 224 15.05 -0.52 5.28
CA SER A 224 15.23 0.93 5.17
C SER A 224 14.55 1.48 3.93
N HIS A 225 13.62 2.44 4.09
CA HIS A 225 12.92 3.06 2.97
C HIS A 225 12.42 4.46 3.26
N MET A 226 12.19 5.20 2.17
CA MET A 226 11.53 6.50 2.16
C MET A 226 10.27 6.41 1.32
N HIS A 227 9.16 6.90 1.86
CA HIS A 227 7.88 6.89 1.16
C HIS A 227 7.67 8.13 0.30
N PHE A 228 6.92 7.94 -0.78
CA PHE A 228 6.50 9.00 -1.69
C PHE A 228 5.03 8.79 -2.08
N MET A 229 4.27 9.87 -2.15
CA MET A 229 2.94 9.90 -2.74
C MET A 229 2.84 11.07 -3.71
N PHE A 230 2.42 10.79 -4.94
CA PHE A 230 2.36 11.75 -6.03
C PHE A 230 0.92 12.00 -6.44
N GLU A 231 0.52 13.27 -6.43
CA GLU A 231 -0.82 13.71 -6.79
C GLU A 231 -0.76 14.79 -7.88
N LYS A 232 -1.41 14.53 -9.01
CA LYS A 232 -1.57 15.50 -10.10
C LYS A 232 -2.80 15.18 -10.93
N THR A 233 -3.68 16.16 -11.16
CA THR A 233 -4.84 15.99 -12.05
C THR A 233 -4.42 15.49 -13.43
N GLY A 234 -5.05 14.42 -13.92
CA GLY A 234 -4.74 13.77 -15.20
C GLY A 234 -3.72 12.63 -15.10
N TYR A 235 -3.14 12.42 -13.91
CA TYR A 235 -2.22 11.33 -13.61
C TYR A 235 -2.78 10.45 -12.50
N ASP A 236 -2.55 9.15 -12.66
CA ASP A 236 -2.91 8.14 -11.69
C ASP A 236 -2.17 8.40 -10.38
N HIS A 237 -2.90 8.31 -9.27
CA HIS A 237 -2.34 8.49 -7.94
C HIS A 237 -1.26 7.43 -7.72
N LEU A 238 -0.04 7.85 -7.36
CA LEU A 238 1.07 6.93 -7.13
C LEU A 238 1.50 7.00 -5.68
N ILE A 239 1.33 5.88 -4.98
CA ILE A 239 1.92 5.63 -3.67
C ILE A 239 3.08 4.65 -3.87
N THR A 240 4.28 5.02 -3.44
CA THR A 240 5.47 4.21 -3.63
C THR A 240 6.47 4.40 -2.48
N ALA A 241 7.55 3.64 -2.49
CA ALA A 241 8.67 3.81 -1.58
C ALA A 241 9.97 3.42 -2.29
N LEU A 242 11.08 4.02 -1.88
CA LEU A 242 12.41 3.64 -2.34
C LEU A 242 13.15 2.92 -1.21
N TYR A 243 13.65 1.73 -1.51
CA TYR A 243 14.30 0.84 -0.56
C TYR A 243 15.82 0.87 -0.75
N LEU A 244 16.59 0.83 0.33
CA LEU A 244 18.05 0.82 0.22
C LEU A 244 18.59 -0.57 -0.12
N ARG A 245 19.42 -0.63 -1.17
CA ARG A 245 20.12 -1.87 -1.54
C ARG A 245 21.07 -2.33 -0.46
N GLY A 246 21.05 -3.63 -0.16
CA GLY A 246 21.89 -4.28 0.84
C GLY A 246 21.32 -4.23 2.25
N ASP A 247 20.09 -3.74 2.43
CA ASP A 247 19.41 -3.81 3.73
C ASP A 247 19.18 -5.28 4.15
N PRO A 248 19.42 -5.65 5.42
CA PRO A 248 19.24 -7.03 5.89
C PRO A 248 17.83 -7.61 5.66
N TYR A 249 16.82 -6.76 5.52
CA TYR A 249 15.42 -7.15 5.32
C TYR A 249 14.89 -6.86 3.92
N GLU A 250 15.75 -6.48 2.97
CA GLU A 250 15.38 -6.17 1.57
C GLU A 250 14.59 -7.32 0.93
N SER A 251 15.01 -8.56 1.16
CA SER A 251 14.38 -9.76 0.58
C SER A 251 13.31 -10.41 1.48
N SER A 252 12.99 -9.80 2.61
CA SER A 252 12.11 -10.40 3.63
C SER A 252 11.15 -9.41 4.30
N ASP A 253 10.85 -8.28 3.67
CA ASP A 253 9.93 -7.25 4.19
C ASP A 253 8.64 -7.87 4.77
N ALA A 254 8.34 -7.54 6.03
CA ALA A 254 7.19 -8.09 6.76
C ALA A 254 5.84 -7.82 6.08
N VAL A 255 5.76 -6.79 5.22
CA VAL A 255 4.54 -6.41 4.48
C VAL A 255 4.64 -6.60 2.98
N PHE A 256 5.70 -7.28 2.51
CA PHE A 256 5.93 -7.61 1.10
C PHE A 256 6.04 -6.40 0.15
N GLY A 257 6.44 -5.22 0.63
CA GLY A 257 6.40 -3.99 -0.17
C GLY A 257 7.55 -3.82 -1.18
N VAL A 258 8.62 -4.60 -1.07
CA VAL A 258 9.83 -4.44 -1.90
C VAL A 258 9.59 -4.95 -3.32
N LYS A 259 9.99 -4.14 -4.30
CA LYS A 259 10.07 -4.49 -5.72
C LYS A 259 11.46 -4.09 -6.23
N GLU A 260 12.08 -4.91 -7.07
CA GLU A 260 13.47 -4.67 -7.53
C GLU A 260 13.65 -3.29 -8.18
N SER A 261 12.63 -2.80 -8.92
CA SER A 261 12.65 -1.48 -9.57
C SER A 261 12.67 -0.30 -8.58
N LEU A 262 12.32 -0.56 -7.32
CA LEU A 262 12.27 0.41 -6.22
C LEU A 262 13.49 0.29 -5.28
N VAL A 263 14.38 -0.67 -5.51
CA VAL A 263 15.63 -0.82 -4.74
C VAL A 263 16.72 0.07 -5.34
N VAL A 264 17.23 1.01 -4.53
CA VAL A 264 18.18 2.04 -4.94
C VAL A 264 19.52 1.93 -4.22
N ASP A 265 20.59 2.26 -4.94
CA ASP A 265 21.92 2.44 -4.36
C ASP A 265 22.04 3.82 -3.72
N LEU A 266 22.49 3.85 -2.47
CA LEU A 266 22.84 5.10 -1.80
C LEU A 266 24.27 5.48 -2.18
N LYS A 267 24.45 6.67 -2.76
CA LYS A 267 25.76 7.23 -3.12
C LYS A 267 26.22 8.24 -2.08
N THR A 268 27.37 8.84 -2.32
CA THR A 268 27.86 10.01 -1.57
C THR A 268 27.83 11.24 -2.49
N VAL A 269 27.54 12.42 -1.96
CA VAL A 269 27.55 13.68 -2.72
C VAL A 269 28.89 13.89 -3.45
N SER A 270 30.02 13.52 -2.84
CA SER A 270 31.36 13.57 -3.45
C SER A 270 31.52 12.71 -4.71
N ASP A 271 30.63 11.73 -4.94
CA ASP A 271 30.67 10.87 -6.13
C ASP A 271 30.21 11.60 -7.39
N VAL A 272 29.61 12.79 -7.25
CA VAL A 272 29.14 13.63 -8.35
C VAL A 272 29.77 15.02 -8.24
N GLU A 273 30.58 15.38 -9.22
CA GLU A 273 31.29 16.65 -9.24
C GLU A 273 30.34 17.85 -9.16
N GLY A 274 30.69 18.85 -8.33
CA GLY A 274 29.94 20.09 -8.18
C GLY A 274 28.65 20.01 -7.36
N LEU A 275 28.20 18.80 -6.96
CA LEU A 275 26.91 18.61 -6.28
C LEU A 275 26.89 19.25 -4.88
N SER A 276 27.98 19.10 -4.11
CA SER A 276 28.14 19.72 -2.78
C SER A 276 27.98 21.24 -2.84
N ALA A 277 28.66 21.90 -3.79
CA ALA A 277 28.56 23.34 -3.97
C ALA A 277 27.17 23.77 -4.46
N LYS A 278 26.57 22.99 -5.38
CA LYS A 278 25.25 23.28 -5.96
C LYS A 278 24.13 23.29 -4.91
N TYR A 279 24.14 22.32 -3.99
CA TYR A 279 23.07 22.16 -2.99
C TYR A 279 23.46 22.60 -1.58
N GLY A 280 24.68 23.12 -1.39
CA GLY A 280 25.17 23.62 -0.10
C GLY A 280 25.21 22.53 0.99
N VAL A 281 25.65 21.33 0.65
CA VAL A 281 25.77 20.19 1.59
C VAL A 281 27.21 19.67 1.68
N SER A 282 27.55 18.96 2.75
CA SER A 282 28.88 18.35 2.90
C SER A 282 29.17 17.36 1.76
N PRO A 283 30.43 17.27 1.27
CA PRO A 283 30.83 16.21 0.35
C PRO A 283 30.56 14.79 0.87
N SER A 284 30.54 14.61 2.20
CA SER A 284 30.26 13.32 2.86
C SER A 284 28.76 13.00 3.01
N THR A 285 27.87 13.95 2.70
CA THR A 285 26.41 13.72 2.76
C THR A 285 26.03 12.57 1.84
N ARG A 286 25.14 11.69 2.29
CA ARG A 286 24.62 10.59 1.46
C ARG A 286 23.70 11.13 0.37
N LEU A 287 23.62 10.43 -0.75
CA LEU A 287 22.93 10.89 -1.94
C LEU A 287 21.97 9.81 -2.45
N LEU A 288 20.67 10.14 -2.41
CA LEU A 288 19.62 9.36 -3.06
C LEU A 288 19.19 10.08 -4.34
N ARG A 289 19.16 9.35 -5.45
CA ARG A 289 18.66 9.86 -6.74
C ARG A 289 17.68 8.89 -7.37
N TYR A 290 16.57 9.41 -7.88
CA TYR A 290 15.58 8.58 -8.55
C TYR A 290 14.77 9.37 -9.59
N ASP A 291 14.44 8.73 -10.71
CA ASP A 291 13.61 9.31 -11.76
C ASP A 291 12.23 8.63 -11.77
N PHE A 292 11.25 9.31 -11.20
CA PHE A 292 9.87 8.82 -11.13
C PHE A 292 9.17 8.97 -12.48
N VAL A 293 8.39 7.95 -12.83
CA VAL A 293 7.59 7.90 -14.06
C VAL A 293 6.12 7.74 -13.70
N LEU A 294 5.35 8.81 -13.85
CA LEU A 294 3.91 8.80 -13.64
C LEU A 294 3.16 8.32 -14.88
N VAL A 295 2.02 7.71 -14.63
CA VAL A 295 1.12 7.14 -15.63
C VAL A 295 -0.13 8.03 -15.67
N SER A 296 -0.66 8.33 -16.85
CA SER A 296 -1.90 9.10 -16.93
C SER A 296 -3.10 8.29 -16.44
N ASP A 297 -4.16 8.97 -15.96
CA ASP A 297 -5.43 8.32 -15.58
C ASP A 297 -5.98 7.46 -16.73
N HIS A 298 -5.79 7.93 -17.97
CA HIS A 298 -6.24 7.22 -19.17
C HIS A 298 -5.48 5.92 -19.40
N GLU A 299 -4.14 5.94 -19.31
CA GLU A 299 -3.31 4.74 -19.48
C GLU A 299 -3.63 3.70 -18.40
N THR A 300 -3.76 4.11 -17.13
CA THR A 300 -4.14 3.22 -16.04
C THR A 300 -5.53 2.62 -16.27
N ALA A 301 -6.53 3.43 -16.68
CA ALA A 301 -7.87 2.93 -16.96
C ALA A 301 -7.89 1.90 -18.11
N VAL A 302 -7.14 2.14 -19.20
CA VAL A 302 -7.01 1.20 -20.32
C VAL A 302 -6.36 -0.11 -19.88
N LEU A 303 -5.28 -0.03 -19.09
CA LEU A 303 -4.59 -1.22 -18.62
C LEU A 303 -5.45 -2.02 -17.64
N ARG A 304 -6.10 -1.36 -16.70
CA ARG A 304 -7.03 -1.97 -15.74
C ARG A 304 -8.18 -2.70 -16.44
N GLN A 305 -8.78 -2.07 -17.44
CA GLN A 305 -9.81 -2.70 -18.27
C GLN A 305 -9.28 -3.99 -18.94
N LYS A 306 -8.10 -3.91 -19.57
CA LYS A 306 -7.48 -5.06 -20.24
C LYS A 306 -7.16 -6.22 -19.30
N GLU A 307 -6.65 -5.94 -18.10
CA GLU A 307 -6.38 -6.98 -17.11
C GLU A 307 -7.68 -7.58 -16.55
N ALA A 308 -8.71 -6.77 -16.33
CA ALA A 308 -10.03 -7.26 -15.93
C ALA A 308 -10.65 -8.20 -16.98
N GLU A 309 -10.54 -7.87 -18.28
CA GLU A 309 -11.00 -8.71 -19.39
C GLU A 309 -10.26 -10.06 -19.43
N LYS A 310 -8.94 -10.07 -19.21
CA LYS A 310 -8.16 -11.31 -19.12
C LYS A 310 -8.62 -12.19 -17.95
N GLU A 311 -8.86 -11.60 -16.78
CA GLU A 311 -9.35 -12.35 -15.61
C GLU A 311 -10.78 -12.87 -15.80
N ILE A 312 -11.64 -12.09 -16.46
CA ILE A 312 -12.96 -12.55 -16.88
C ILE A 312 -12.86 -13.74 -17.83
N ALA A 313 -11.97 -13.70 -18.83
CA ALA A 313 -11.82 -14.76 -19.82
C ALA A 313 -11.37 -16.10 -19.23
N LYS A 314 -10.73 -16.09 -18.05
CA LYS A 314 -10.38 -17.31 -17.28
C LYS A 314 -11.58 -17.90 -16.54
N GLN A 315 -12.65 -17.13 -16.36
CA GLN A 315 -13.83 -17.58 -15.63
C GLN A 315 -14.78 -18.30 -16.60
N ASN A 316 -15.29 -19.46 -16.18
CA ASN A 316 -16.33 -20.20 -16.89
C ASN A 316 -17.72 -19.56 -16.67
N ARG A 317 -17.83 -18.23 -16.79
CA ARG A 317 -19.07 -17.46 -16.55
C ARG A 317 -19.16 -16.31 -17.54
N HIS A 318 -20.39 -15.99 -17.97
CA HIS A 318 -20.65 -14.74 -18.68
C HIS A 318 -20.51 -13.57 -17.71
N MET A 319 -19.65 -12.62 -18.05
CA MET A 319 -19.35 -11.45 -17.24
C MET A 319 -19.44 -10.21 -18.11
N LYS A 320 -19.82 -9.08 -17.52
CA LYS A 320 -19.75 -7.75 -18.12
C LYS A 320 -18.97 -6.80 -17.23
N ILE A 321 -18.52 -5.69 -17.80
CA ILE A 321 -17.81 -4.64 -17.06
C ILE A 321 -18.73 -3.43 -16.92
N VAL A 322 -18.98 -3.01 -15.68
CA VAL A 322 -19.75 -1.81 -15.34
C VAL A 322 -18.86 -0.90 -14.52
N ASN A 323 -18.59 0.31 -15.01
CA ASN A 323 -17.68 1.28 -14.40
C ASN A 323 -16.27 0.70 -14.12
N GLY A 324 -15.70 -0.05 -15.08
CA GLY A 324 -14.37 -0.66 -14.92
C GLY A 324 -14.31 -1.85 -13.96
N LEU A 325 -15.45 -2.33 -13.45
CA LEU A 325 -15.53 -3.44 -12.50
C LEU A 325 -16.27 -4.65 -13.11
N PRO A 326 -15.74 -5.88 -12.95
CA PRO A 326 -16.40 -7.08 -13.44
C PRO A 326 -17.62 -7.43 -12.58
N ILE A 327 -18.72 -7.78 -13.25
CA ILE A 327 -19.92 -8.36 -12.65
C ILE A 327 -20.42 -9.53 -13.52
N PRO A 328 -21.10 -10.53 -12.95
CA PRO A 328 -21.79 -11.55 -13.74
C PRO A 328 -22.81 -10.90 -14.68
N ASP A 329 -22.80 -11.33 -15.93
CA ASP A 329 -23.85 -10.99 -16.89
C ASP A 329 -24.98 -11.99 -16.72
N VAL A 330 -25.75 -11.76 -15.66
CA VAL A 330 -26.98 -12.49 -15.37
C VAL A 330 -28.13 -11.62 -15.84
N ASP A 331 -28.84 -12.10 -16.86
CA ASP A 331 -30.19 -11.60 -17.20
C ASP A 331 -31.18 -11.88 -16.05
#